data_AF-A0A973NZR2-F1
#
_entry.id   AF-A0A973NZR2-F1
#
_cell.length_a   1.000
_cell.length_b   1.000
_cell.length_c   1.000
_cell.angle_alpha   90.00
_cell.angle_beta   90.00
_cell.angle_gamma   90.00
#
_symmetry.space_group_name_H-M   'P 1'
#
loop_
_entity.id
_entity.type
_entity.pdbx_description
1 polymer ?
#
loop_
_entity_poly.entity_id
_entity_poly.type
_entity_poly.pdbx_seq_one_letter_code
_entity_poly.pdbx_strand_id
1 'polypeptide(L)'
;GLPAAVPKLVAAQPGQTAVCAVLADASQDTMTVTTHPAAPKTSARSASRAPVGPLQTPIADEVDVPAGHGALVRAVPGPGVTTGALYLVTDAGIAYPIGASGNVLTDLGLAQATPSPIPQSLLALIPTGPTLDEQAALTTQAVNPGPASPSTSASGAAR
;
A
#
# COMPACT_ATOMS: atom_id res chain seq x y z
N GLY A 1 -11.28 0.77 29.17
CA GLY A 1 -10.93 0.72 30.60
C GLY A 1 -9.45 1.04 30.76
N LEU A 2 -9.02 1.53 31.92
CA LEU A 2 -7.59 1.71 32.21
C LEU A 2 -6.94 0.36 32.54
N PRO A 3 -5.65 0.16 32.19
CA PRO A 3 -4.93 -1.05 32.58
C PRO A 3 -4.81 -1.16 34.11
N ALA A 4 -4.81 -2.40 34.62
CA ALA A 4 -4.71 -2.68 36.04
C ALA A 4 -3.35 -2.31 36.68
N ALA A 5 -2.33 -2.10 35.85
CA ALA A 5 -1.01 -1.66 36.27
C ALA A 5 -0.56 -0.44 35.46
N VAL A 6 0.23 0.42 36.09
CA VAL A 6 0.86 1.58 35.43
C VAL A 6 1.75 1.06 34.30
N PRO A 7 1.57 1.53 33.04
CA PRO A 7 2.42 1.13 31.93
C PRO A 7 3.88 1.50 32.21
N LYS A 8 4.79 0.55 32.05
CA LYS A 8 6.22 0.84 32.13
C LYS A 8 6.63 1.59 30.87
N LEU A 9 7.13 2.82 31.02
CA LEU A 9 7.71 3.56 29.90
C LEU A 9 8.95 2.81 29.40
N VAL A 10 8.96 2.50 28.10
CA VAL A 10 10.13 1.95 27.42
C VAL A 10 10.93 3.14 26.87
N ALA A 11 12.15 3.32 27.37
CA ALA A 11 13.05 4.31 26.82
C ALA A 11 13.52 3.87 25.43
N ALA A 12 13.48 4.77 24.45
CA ALA A 12 14.10 4.53 23.16
C ALA A 12 15.60 4.25 23.38
N GLN A 13 16.06 3.06 22.99
CA GLN A 13 17.49 2.76 23.09
C GLN A 13 18.25 3.57 22.04
N PRO A 14 19.51 3.97 22.33
CA PRO A 14 20.35 4.60 21.32
C PRO A 14 20.45 3.73 20.07
N GLY A 15 20.12 4.30 18.90
CA GLY A 15 20.11 3.58 17.64
C GLY A 15 18.86 2.72 17.38
N GLN A 16 17.81 2.80 18.20
CA GLN A 16 16.47 2.23 17.95
C GLN A 16 15.50 3.38 17.62
N THR A 17 15.42 3.79 16.35
CA THR A 17 14.66 4.99 15.96
C THR A 17 13.27 4.68 15.36
N ALA A 18 12.93 3.41 15.17
CA ALA A 18 11.64 3.00 14.60
C ALA A 18 10.78 2.25 15.62
N VAL A 19 9.51 2.63 15.72
CA VAL A 19 8.47 1.88 16.45
C VAL A 19 7.54 1.25 15.42
N CYS A 20 7.43 -0.07 15.44
CA CYS A 20 6.70 -0.84 14.44
C CYS A 20 5.50 -1.53 15.07
N ALA A 21 4.30 -1.29 14.54
CA ALA A 21 3.14 -2.13 14.77
C ALA A 21 3.14 -3.24 13.71
N VAL A 22 3.28 -4.50 14.15
CA VAL A 22 3.42 -5.66 13.27
C VAL A 22 2.15 -6.50 13.34
N LEU A 23 1.55 -6.72 12.18
CA LEU A 23 0.49 -7.71 11.99
C LEU A 23 1.11 -8.93 11.30
N ALA A 24 1.34 -9.99 12.07
CA ALA A 24 1.91 -11.23 11.54
C ALA A 24 0.84 -12.16 10.95
N ASP A 25 -0.37 -12.13 11.52
CA ASP A 25 -1.53 -12.92 11.07
C ASP A 25 -2.79 -12.07 11.20
N ALA A 26 -3.43 -11.76 10.07
CA ALA A 26 -4.65 -10.97 10.04
C ALA A 26 -5.90 -11.72 10.51
N SER A 27 -5.79 -13.02 10.77
CA SER A 27 -6.83 -13.81 11.44
C SER A 27 -6.88 -13.54 12.94
N GLN A 28 -5.79 -13.00 13.50
CA GLN A 28 -5.67 -12.65 14.92
C GLN A 28 -5.97 -11.16 15.12
N ASP A 29 -6.66 -10.83 16.22
CA ASP A 29 -6.90 -9.43 16.61
C ASP A 29 -5.70 -8.79 17.33
N THR A 30 -4.50 -9.35 17.14
CA THR A 30 -3.32 -8.96 17.92
C THR A 30 -2.27 -8.34 17.02
N MET A 31 -2.03 -7.05 17.23
CA MET A 31 -0.84 -6.38 16.73
C MET A 31 0.27 -6.40 17.78
N THR A 32 1.49 -6.68 17.35
CA THR A 32 2.66 -6.61 18.23
C THR A 32 3.40 -5.30 18.01
N VAL A 33 3.68 -4.56 19.08
CA VAL A 33 4.51 -3.35 19.00
C VAL A 33 5.96 -3.74 19.28
N THR A 34 6.85 -3.41 18.35
CA THR A 34 8.28 -3.70 18.42
C THR A 34 9.10 -2.45 18.14
N THR A 35 10.37 -2.45 18.53
CA THR A 35 11.31 -1.37 18.23
C THR A 35 12.40 -1.91 17.32
N HIS A 36 12.82 -1.10 16.34
CA HIS A 36 13.90 -1.43 15.41
C HIS A 36 14.87 -0.24 15.23
N PRO A 37 16.11 -0.52 14.78
CA PRO A 37 17.06 0.54 14.46
C PRO A 37 16.59 1.49 13.37
N ALA A 38 15.90 0.95 12.36
CA ALA A 38 15.28 1.70 11.28
C ALA A 38 14.07 0.90 10.77
N ALA A 39 13.22 1.55 9.97
CA ALA A 39 12.17 0.84 9.25
C ALA A 39 12.83 -0.16 8.26
N PRO A 40 12.38 -1.42 8.20
CA PRO A 40 12.86 -2.35 7.19
C PRO A 40 12.48 -1.82 5.81
N LYS A 41 13.47 -1.67 4.93
CA LYS A 41 13.28 -1.25 3.55
C LYS A 41 13.81 -2.33 2.61
N THR A 42 12.99 -2.68 1.63
CA THR A 42 13.29 -3.65 0.59
C THR A 42 13.43 -2.99 -0.78
N SER A 43 12.88 -1.79 -0.94
CA SER A 43 13.05 -0.93 -2.12
C SER A 43 13.95 0.26 -1.83
N ALA A 44 14.69 0.69 -2.86
CA ALA A 44 15.47 1.94 -2.84
C ALA A 44 14.61 3.18 -3.13
N ARG A 45 13.28 3.02 -3.30
CA ARG A 45 12.37 4.13 -3.57
C ARG A 45 12.23 5.02 -2.34
N SER A 46 12.49 6.31 -2.51
CA SER A 46 12.12 7.32 -1.53
C SER A 46 10.88 8.05 -2.06
N ALA A 47 9.79 8.06 -1.30
CA ALA A 47 8.65 8.89 -1.63
C ALA A 47 9.05 10.38 -1.46
N SER A 48 8.97 11.17 -2.53
CA SER A 48 9.35 12.59 -2.48
C SER A 48 8.23 13.49 -1.94
N ARG A 49 7.02 12.94 -1.73
CA ARG A 49 5.84 13.65 -1.20
C ARG A 49 4.91 12.63 -0.54
N ALA A 50 4.39 12.96 0.64
CA ALA A 50 3.35 12.15 1.29
C ALA A 50 2.15 12.04 0.33
N PRO A 51 1.79 10.84 -0.12
CA PRO A 51 0.63 10.68 -0.98
C PRO A 51 -0.63 11.04 -0.18
N VAL A 52 -1.63 11.60 -0.86
CA VAL A 52 -2.89 12.01 -0.25
C VAL A 52 -3.96 11.07 -0.78
N GLY A 53 -4.68 10.39 0.12
CA GLY A 53 -5.73 9.46 -0.27
C GLY A 53 -6.90 10.17 -0.98
N PRO A 54 -7.79 9.41 -1.64
CA PRO A 54 -8.95 9.97 -2.36
C PRO A 54 -9.88 10.82 -1.49
N LEU A 55 -9.86 10.62 -0.16
CA LEU A 55 -10.64 11.39 0.82
C LEU A 55 -9.85 12.53 1.48
N GLN A 56 -8.68 12.90 0.95
CA GLN A 56 -7.76 13.86 1.56
C GLN A 56 -7.28 13.48 2.96
N THR A 57 -7.44 12.21 3.33
CA THR A 57 -6.93 11.65 4.58
C THR A 57 -5.45 11.32 4.43
N PRO A 58 -4.64 11.54 5.49
CA PRO A 58 -3.28 11.03 5.53
C PRO A 58 -3.29 9.51 5.30
N ILE A 59 -2.50 9.08 4.33
CA ILE A 59 -2.18 7.68 4.09
C ILE A 59 -0.71 7.47 4.46
N ALA A 60 -0.18 6.26 4.31
CA ALA A 60 1.22 6.00 4.60
C ALA A 60 2.12 6.90 3.75
N ASP A 61 3.15 7.49 4.38
CA ASP A 61 4.16 8.30 3.68
C ASP A 61 4.91 7.47 2.62
N GLU A 62 5.11 6.18 2.90
CA GLU A 62 5.80 5.21 2.05
C GLU A 62 5.16 3.83 2.22
N VAL A 63 4.97 3.12 1.11
CA VAL A 63 4.56 1.71 1.08
C VAL A 63 5.65 0.94 0.36
N ASP A 64 6.35 0.10 1.11
CA ASP A 64 7.47 -0.69 0.61
C ASP A 64 7.04 -2.12 0.33
N VAL A 65 7.20 -2.54 -0.92
CA VAL A 65 6.95 -3.90 -1.40
C VAL A 65 8.16 -4.30 -2.25
N PRO A 66 8.74 -5.50 -2.05
CA PRO A 66 9.89 -5.94 -2.82
C PRO A 66 9.64 -5.87 -4.34
N ALA A 67 10.65 -5.43 -5.10
CA ALA A 67 10.53 -5.26 -6.55
C ALA A 67 10.20 -6.59 -7.27
N GLY A 68 9.25 -6.56 -8.21
CA GLY A 68 8.77 -7.77 -8.89
C GLY A 68 7.86 -8.65 -8.04
N HIS A 69 7.48 -8.21 -6.84
CA HIS A 69 6.52 -8.89 -5.98
C HIS A 69 5.21 -8.10 -5.86
N GLY A 70 4.18 -8.79 -5.38
CA GLY A 70 2.89 -8.22 -5.05
C GLY A 70 2.14 -9.13 -4.09
N ALA A 71 1.02 -8.63 -3.57
CA ALA A 71 0.17 -9.38 -2.66
C ALA A 71 -1.28 -9.30 -3.13
N LEU A 72 -1.90 -10.46 -3.32
CA LEU A 72 -3.35 -10.56 -3.42
C LEU A 72 -3.91 -10.54 -1.99
N VAL A 73 -4.65 -9.49 -1.66
CA VAL A 73 -5.20 -9.29 -0.31
C VAL A 73 -6.71 -9.21 -0.33
N ARG A 74 -7.31 -9.57 0.80
CA ARG A 74 -8.74 -9.43 1.06
C ARG A 74 -8.95 -8.46 2.21
N ALA A 75 -9.65 -7.37 1.94
CA ALA A 75 -10.03 -6.41 2.97
C ALA A 75 -11.08 -7.03 3.88
N VAL A 76 -10.72 -7.32 5.13
CA VAL A 76 -11.65 -7.89 6.12
C VAL A 76 -12.06 -6.80 7.12
N PRO A 77 -13.34 -6.75 7.52
CA PRO A 77 -13.83 -5.75 8.47
C PRO A 77 -13.37 -6.04 9.91
N GLY A 78 -12.92 -7.27 10.19
CA GLY A 78 -12.41 -7.66 11.50
C GLY A 78 -11.91 -9.11 11.53
N PRO A 79 -11.36 -9.53 12.67
CA PRO A 79 -10.82 -10.88 12.88
C PRO A 79 -11.88 -11.96 12.63
N GLY A 80 -11.48 -13.06 12.00
CA GLY A 80 -12.37 -14.21 11.72
C GLY A 80 -13.38 -14.02 10.58
N VAL A 81 -13.48 -12.81 10.00
CA VAL A 81 -14.30 -12.58 8.81
C VAL A 81 -13.51 -12.95 7.56
N THR A 82 -14.05 -13.84 6.73
CA THR A 82 -13.39 -14.36 5.52
C THR A 82 -13.92 -13.75 4.22
N THR A 83 -14.94 -12.89 4.31
CA THR A 83 -15.53 -12.18 3.19
C THR A 83 -15.03 -10.73 3.15
N GLY A 84 -14.94 -10.18 1.94
CA GLY A 84 -14.33 -8.87 1.72
C GLY A 84 -13.94 -8.64 0.27
N ALA A 85 -13.74 -7.39 -0.09
CA ALA A 85 -13.26 -7.01 -1.41
C ALA A 85 -11.80 -7.43 -1.61
N LEU A 86 -11.47 -7.83 -2.83
CA LEU A 86 -10.12 -8.25 -3.22
C LEU A 86 -9.36 -7.07 -3.79
N TYR A 87 -8.07 -7.00 -3.47
CA TYR A 87 -7.14 -6.00 -3.97
C TYR A 87 -5.83 -6.67 -4.36
N LEU A 88 -5.20 -6.18 -5.43
CA LEU A 88 -3.83 -6.49 -5.77
C LEU A 88 -2.93 -5.33 -5.34
N VAL A 89 -2.06 -5.58 -4.37
CA VAL A 89 -1.01 -4.64 -3.98
C VAL A 89 0.24 -4.96 -4.80
N THR A 90 0.81 -3.95 -5.46
CA THR A 90 1.97 -4.10 -6.35
C THR A 90 3.24 -3.53 -5.71
N ASP A 91 4.40 -3.81 -6.32
CA ASP A 91 5.69 -3.21 -5.99
C ASP A 91 5.77 -1.68 -6.19
N ALA A 92 4.74 -1.09 -6.80
CA ALA A 92 4.53 0.36 -6.82
C ALA A 92 3.98 0.92 -5.50
N GLY A 93 3.61 0.06 -4.55
CA GLY A 93 2.98 0.47 -3.29
C GLY A 93 1.55 0.96 -3.47
N ILE A 94 0.87 0.50 -4.52
CA ILE A 94 -0.52 0.87 -4.86
C ILE A 94 -1.40 -0.38 -4.78
N ALA A 95 -2.55 -0.23 -4.14
CA ALA A 95 -3.61 -1.24 -4.06
C ALA A 95 -4.65 -1.04 -5.16
N TYR A 96 -4.81 -2.04 -6.02
CA TYR A 96 -5.78 -2.02 -7.11
C TYR A 96 -6.98 -2.93 -6.77
N PRO A 97 -8.21 -2.40 -6.66
CA PRO A 97 -9.39 -3.23 -6.42
C PRO A 97 -9.63 -4.21 -7.58
N ILE A 98 -10.02 -5.45 -7.28
CA ILE A 98 -10.41 -6.42 -8.31
C ILE A 98 -11.89 -6.25 -8.62
N GLY A 99 -12.20 -6.06 -9.90
CA GLY A 99 -13.56 -5.93 -10.43
C GLY A 99 -14.36 -7.22 -10.28
N ALA A 100 -15.69 -7.08 -10.29
CA ALA A 100 -16.61 -8.21 -10.21
C ALA A 100 -16.91 -8.84 -11.58
N SER A 101 -16.53 -8.18 -12.68
CA SER A 101 -16.79 -8.68 -14.02
C SER A 101 -15.64 -9.58 -14.51
N GLY A 102 -16.01 -10.64 -15.22
CA GLY A 102 -15.05 -11.52 -15.87
C GLY A 102 -14.22 -12.40 -14.95
N ASN A 103 -13.10 -12.89 -15.47
CA ASN A 103 -12.14 -13.76 -14.79
C ASN A 103 -10.80 -13.04 -14.56
N VAL A 104 -10.84 -11.80 -14.07
CA VAL A 104 -9.66 -10.92 -13.86
C VAL A 104 -8.49 -11.63 -13.19
N LEU A 105 -8.73 -12.44 -12.15
CA LEU A 105 -7.65 -13.17 -11.48
C LEU A 105 -6.99 -14.22 -12.39
N THR A 106 -7.74 -14.88 -13.25
CA THR A 106 -7.21 -15.83 -14.23
C THR A 106 -6.39 -15.11 -15.30
N ASP A 107 -6.90 -13.99 -15.80
CA ASP A 107 -6.21 -13.19 -16.82
C ASP A 107 -4.89 -12.60 -16.29
N LEU A 108 -4.83 -12.29 -15.00
CA LEU A 108 -3.62 -11.87 -14.30
C LEU A 108 -2.71 -13.05 -13.89
N GLY A 109 -3.11 -14.30 -14.13
CA GLY A 109 -2.35 -15.50 -13.73
C GLY A 109 -2.39 -15.80 -12.22
N LEU A 110 -3.31 -15.19 -11.48
CA LEU A 110 -3.49 -15.28 -10.03
C LEU A 110 -4.62 -16.24 -9.61
N ALA A 111 -5.16 -17.05 -10.51
CA ALA A 111 -6.28 -17.95 -10.21
C ALA A 111 -6.01 -18.94 -9.05
N GLN A 112 -4.73 -19.31 -8.84
CA GLN A 112 -4.31 -20.23 -7.77
C GLN A 112 -3.74 -19.48 -6.55
N ALA A 113 -3.73 -18.15 -6.56
CA ALA A 113 -3.23 -17.37 -5.45
C ALA A 113 -4.29 -17.32 -4.32
N THR A 114 -3.88 -17.66 -3.09
CA THR A 114 -4.74 -17.54 -1.92
C THR A 114 -4.70 -16.10 -1.42
N PRO A 115 -5.83 -15.37 -1.38
CA PRO A 115 -5.85 -14.00 -0.87
C PRO A 115 -5.51 -13.95 0.61
N SER A 116 -4.54 -13.12 0.99
CA SER A 116 -4.20 -12.89 2.39
C SER A 116 -5.21 -11.92 3.04
N PRO A 117 -5.81 -12.24 4.19
CA PRO A 117 -6.66 -11.30 4.89
C PRO A 117 -5.86 -10.08 5.36
N ILE A 118 -6.47 -8.90 5.34
CA ILE A 118 -5.88 -7.66 5.85
C ILE A 118 -6.98 -6.77 6.45
N PRO A 119 -6.79 -6.19 7.64
CA PRO A 119 -7.76 -5.26 8.20
C PRO A 119 -7.97 -4.06 7.28
N GLN A 120 -9.22 -3.66 7.08
CA GLN A 120 -9.57 -2.51 6.25
C GLN A 120 -8.85 -1.21 6.68
N SER A 121 -8.60 -1.04 7.98
CA SER A 121 -7.85 0.10 8.51
C SER A 121 -6.41 0.17 8.02
N LEU A 122 -5.75 -0.97 7.83
CA LEU A 122 -4.38 -1.04 7.33
C LEU A 122 -4.35 -0.88 5.81
N LEU A 123 -5.31 -1.45 5.09
CA LEU A 123 -5.45 -1.24 3.65
C LEU A 123 -5.74 0.22 3.29
N ALA A 124 -6.49 0.94 4.14
CA ALA A 124 -6.80 2.35 3.94
C ALA A 124 -5.57 3.28 4.00
N LEU A 125 -4.44 2.80 4.54
CA LEU A 125 -3.16 3.52 4.52
C LEU A 125 -2.41 3.36 3.20
N ILE A 126 -2.84 2.46 2.31
CA ILE A 126 -2.19 2.22 1.03
C ILE A 126 -2.89 3.06 -0.05
N PRO A 127 -2.16 3.80 -0.90
CA PRO A 127 -2.74 4.48 -2.06
C PRO A 127 -3.59 3.52 -2.90
N THR A 128 -4.82 3.90 -3.22
CA THR A 128 -5.72 3.09 -4.06
C THR A 128 -5.64 3.53 -5.52
N GLY A 129 -5.40 2.56 -6.40
CA GLY A 129 -5.42 2.72 -7.85
C GLY A 129 -6.80 2.48 -8.46
N PRO A 130 -6.92 2.55 -9.80
CA PRO A 130 -8.14 2.18 -10.50
C PRO A 130 -8.49 0.70 -10.29
N THR A 131 -9.78 0.36 -10.43
CA THR A 131 -10.25 -1.03 -10.40
C THR A 131 -9.72 -1.81 -11.61
N LEU A 132 -9.21 -3.01 -11.38
CA LEU A 132 -8.85 -3.98 -12.42
C LEU A 132 -10.12 -4.73 -12.82
N ASP A 133 -10.68 -4.36 -13.96
CA ASP A 133 -11.95 -4.89 -14.45
C ASP A 133 -11.88 -5.03 -15.98
N GLU A 134 -12.40 -6.14 -16.51
CA GLU A 134 -12.34 -6.42 -17.95
C GLU A 134 -13.12 -5.37 -18.76
N GLN A 135 -14.30 -4.95 -18.30
CA GLN A 135 -15.10 -3.95 -19.01
C GLN A 135 -14.40 -2.60 -19.02
N ALA A 136 -13.79 -2.21 -17.90
CA ALA A 136 -13.02 -0.97 -17.81
C ALA A 136 -11.82 -0.97 -18.78
N ALA A 137 -11.17 -2.12 -18.99
CA ALA A 137 -10.05 -2.26 -19.91
C ALA A 137 -10.42 -2.05 -21.38
N LEU A 138 -11.70 -2.27 -21.74
CA LEU A 138 -12.22 -2.02 -23.10
C LEU A 138 -12.51 -0.52 -23.36
N THR A 139 -12.43 0.32 -22.33
CA THR A 139 -12.67 1.76 -22.47
C THR A 139 -11.37 2.53 -22.69
N THR A 140 -11.41 3.54 -23.56
CA THR A 140 -10.26 4.42 -23.76
C THR A 140 -10.08 5.33 -22.54
N GLN A 141 -8.96 5.19 -21.83
CA GLN A 141 -8.58 6.14 -20.79
C GLN A 141 -7.80 7.31 -21.39
N ALA A 142 -8.08 8.53 -20.90
CA ALA A 142 -7.27 9.69 -21.23
C ALA A 142 -5.85 9.47 -20.69
N VAL A 143 -4.86 9.53 -21.58
CA VAL A 143 -3.45 9.52 -21.18
C VAL A 143 -3.21 10.76 -20.32
N ASN A 144 -2.91 10.57 -19.04
CA ASN A 144 -2.48 11.68 -18.19
C ASN A 144 -1.11 12.13 -18.71
N PRO A 145 -0.96 13.34 -19.28
CA PRO A 145 0.35 13.83 -19.66
C PRO A 145 1.11 14.06 -18.35
N GLY A 146 2.12 13.23 -18.10
CA GLY A 146 3.05 13.46 -16.99
C GLY A 146 3.63 14.89 -17.07
N PRO A 147 4.13 15.43 -15.94
CA PRO A 147 4.63 16.80 -15.90
C PRO A 147 5.63 17.02 -17.05
N ALA A 148 5.35 18.04 -17.87
CA ALA A 148 6.16 18.34 -19.05
C ALA A 148 7.63 18.49 -18.61
N SER A 149 8.51 17.70 -19.20
CA SER A 149 9.95 17.91 -19.06
C SER A 149 10.29 19.29 -19.63
N PRO A 150 10.97 20.18 -18.90
CA PRO A 150 11.35 21.48 -19.43
C PRO A 150 12.44 21.27 -20.49
N SER A 151 12.07 21.37 -21.77
CA SER A 151 13.03 21.48 -22.86
C SER A 151 13.61 22.90 -22.86
N THR A 152 14.83 23.04 -22.36
CA THR A 152 15.59 24.29 -22.43
C THR A 152 15.97 24.57 -23.88
N SER A 153 15.17 25.38 -24.59
CA SER A 153 15.61 25.97 -25.86
C SER A 153 16.68 27.03 -25.57
N ALA A 154 17.94 26.67 -25.78
CA ALA A 154 19.04 27.63 -25.88
C ALA A 154 18.83 28.48 -27.14
N SER A 155 18.33 29.71 -26.96
CA SER A 155 18.31 30.72 -28.01
C SER A 155 19.73 31.24 -28.20
N GLY A 156 20.37 30.83 -29.29
CA GLY A 156 21.68 31.32 -29.70
C GLY A 156 21.62 32.80 -30.07
N ALA A 157 22.36 33.63 -29.32
CA ALA A 157 22.66 34.99 -29.73
C ALA A 157 23.79 34.95 -30.77
N ALA A 158 23.46 35.24 -32.03
CA ALA A 158 24.44 35.48 -33.08
C ALA A 158 24.68 36.99 -33.22
N ARG A 159 25.96 37.35 -33.05
CA ARG A 159 26.75 38.48 -33.58
C ARG A 159 26.25 39.92 -33.43
#